data_AF-A0A7V9I9H4-F1
#
_entry.id   AF-A0A7V9I9H4-F1
#
_cell.length_a   1.000
_cell.length_b   1.000
_cell.length_c   1.000
_cell.angle_alpha   90.00
_cell.angle_beta   90.00
_cell.angle_gamma   90.00
#
_symmetry.space_group_name_H-M   'P 1'
#
loop_
_entity.id
_entity.type
_entity.pdbx_description
1 polymer ?
#
loop_
_entity_poly.entity_id
_entity_poly.type
_entity_poly.pdbx_seq_one_letter_code
_entity_poly.pdbx_strand_id
1 'polypeptide(L)'
;MRLSKSITVRRQIAAALSLFLAFGDIISTELGLRAGMIEANALPSYILRTYGKLPMYSLRFAVGVFVLVTVIKLSARYPRVWRSVSISNWLAAIVVSMNLLQLLLV
;
A
#
# COMPACT_ATOMS: atom_id res chain seq x y z
N MET A 1 19.36 -26.84 3.42
CA MET A 1 18.26 -26.39 4.32
C MET A 1 18.28 -24.89 4.67
N ARG A 2 19.43 -24.23 4.89
CA ARG A 2 19.53 -22.78 5.22
C ARG A 2 18.98 -21.81 4.15
N LEU A 3 19.16 -22.12 2.86
CA LEU A 3 18.73 -21.26 1.74
C LEU A 3 17.21 -21.12 1.63
N SER A 4 16.46 -22.19 1.91
CA SER A 4 14.98 -22.18 1.89
C SER A 4 14.41 -21.26 2.98
N LYS A 5 14.95 -21.34 4.21
CA LYS A 5 14.55 -20.44 5.31
C LYS A 5 14.80 -18.96 4.97
N SER A 6 15.93 -18.63 4.34
CA SER A 6 16.24 -17.23 3.96
C SER A 6 15.24 -16.65 2.96
N ILE A 7 14.78 -17.45 1.98
CA ILE A 7 13.81 -17.01 0.97
C ILE A 7 12.44 -16.77 1.60
N THR A 8 11.98 -17.66 2.48
CA THR A 8 10.70 -17.51 3.19
C THR A 8 10.67 -16.26 4.06
N VAL A 9 11.75 -15.99 4.81
CA VAL A 9 11.88 -14.79 5.64
C VAL A 9 11.82 -13.52 4.79
N ARG A 10 12.51 -13.46 3.64
CA ARG A 10 12.45 -12.29 2.74
C ARG A 10 11.03 -12.01 2.23
N ARG A 11 10.24 -13.05 1.93
CA ARG A 11 8.84 -12.91 1.49
C ARG A 11 7.94 -12.40 2.62
N GLN A 12 8.12 -12.92 3.83
CA GLN A 12 7.41 -12.45 5.02
C GLN A 12 7.70 -10.98 5.31
N ILE A 13 8.97 -10.57 5.22
CA ILE A 13 9.37 -9.16 5.37
C ILE A 13 8.72 -8.30 4.29
N ALA A 14 8.74 -8.72 3.03
CA ALA A 14 8.10 -7.97 1.95
C ALA A 14 6.59 -7.81 2.19
N ALA A 15 5.89 -8.87 2.61
CA ALA A 15 4.47 -8.81 2.92
C ALA A 15 4.17 -7.91 4.13
N ALA A 16 4.98 -8.01 5.20
CA ALA A 16 4.85 -7.16 6.38
C ALA A 16 5.06 -5.68 6.05
N LEU A 17 6.06 -5.37 5.20
CA LEU A 17 6.29 -4.01 4.71
C LEU A 17 5.12 -3.50 3.88
N SER A 18 4.54 -4.31 3.00
CA SER A 18 3.36 -3.91 2.22
C SER A 18 2.17 -3.58 3.12
N LEU A 19 1.93 -4.38 4.17
CA LEU A 19 0.90 -4.12 5.17
C LEU A 19 1.17 -2.82 5.92
N PHE A 20 2.39 -2.64 6.43
CA PHE A 20 2.79 -1.43 7.17
C PHE A 20 2.59 -0.17 6.32
N LEU A 21 2.99 -0.20 5.06
CA LEU A 21 2.84 0.92 4.13
C LEU A 21 1.37 1.20 3.79
N ALA A 22 0.55 0.16 3.60
CA ALA A 22 -0.88 0.33 3.39
C ALA A 22 -1.57 0.98 4.60
N PHE A 23 -1.19 0.60 5.81
CA PHE A 23 -1.66 1.26 7.03
C PHE A 23 -1.19 2.72 7.12
N GLY A 24 0.08 2.99 6.82
CA GLY A 24 0.62 4.35 6.79
C GLY A 24 -0.09 5.25 5.78
N ASP A 25 -0.41 4.73 4.60
CA ASP A 25 -1.18 5.44 3.58
C ASP A 25 -2.60 5.79 4.05
N ILE A 26 -3.31 4.84 4.67
CA ILE A 26 -4.66 5.08 5.21
C ILE A 26 -4.63 6.14 6.31
N ILE A 27 -3.68 6.04 7.24
CA ILE A 27 -3.55 6.98 8.36
C ILE A 27 -3.21 8.38 7.84
N SER A 28 -2.20 8.50 6.97
CA SER A 28 -1.81 9.80 6.39
C SER A 28 -2.95 10.43 5.58
N THR A 29 -3.71 9.62 4.85
CA THR A 29 -4.93 10.08 4.15
C THR A 29 -5.97 10.61 5.13
N GLU A 30 -6.33 9.85 6.18
CA GLU A 30 -7.37 10.28 7.13
C GLU A 30 -6.94 11.54 7.91
N LEU A 31 -5.66 11.64 8.29
CA LEU A 31 -5.11 12.84 8.92
C LEU A 31 -5.15 14.04 7.97
N GLY A 32 -4.76 13.86 6.71
CA GLY A 32 -4.82 14.91 5.70
C GLY A 32 -6.24 15.40 5.44
N LEU A 33 -7.19 14.49 5.30
CA LEU A 33 -8.60 14.84 5.14
C LEU A 33 -9.16 15.60 6.36
N ARG A 34 -8.73 15.24 7.59
CA ARG A 34 -9.12 15.97 8.81
C ARG A 34 -8.49 17.36 8.91
N ALA A 35 -7.28 17.53 8.37
CA ALA A 35 -6.60 18.82 8.24
C ALA A 35 -7.15 19.68 7.08
N GLY A 36 -8.19 19.22 6.36
CA GLY A 36 -8.78 19.93 5.23
C GLY A 36 -7.99 19.79 3.92
N MET A 37 -6.96 18.93 3.88
CA MET A 37 -6.24 18.63 2.65
C MET A 37 -7.11 17.80 1.69
N ILE A 38 -6.90 18.00 0.40
CA ILE A 38 -7.61 17.27 -0.65
C ILE A 38 -6.87 15.96 -0.93
N GLU A 39 -7.62 14.87 -1.09
CA GLU A 39 -7.09 13.60 -1.58
C GLU A 39 -6.40 13.80 -2.93
N ALA A 40 -5.08 13.55 -2.98
CA ALA A 40 -4.25 13.80 -4.16
C ALA A 40 -4.53 12.80 -5.30
N ASN A 41 -4.97 11.58 -4.98
CA ASN A 41 -5.25 10.57 -5.99
C ASN A 41 -6.60 10.84 -6.67
N ALA A 42 -6.60 11.04 -7.99
CA ALA A 42 -7.80 11.42 -8.74
C ALA A 42 -9.00 10.48 -8.53
N LEU A 43 -8.77 9.16 -8.52
CA LEU A 43 -9.84 8.16 -8.43
C LEU A 43 -10.40 8.03 -6.99
N PRO A 44 -9.58 7.87 -5.93
CA PRO A 44 -10.04 8.01 -4.55
C PRO A 44 -10.71 9.36 -4.28
N SER A 45 -10.20 10.47 -4.82
CA SER A 45 -10.77 11.80 -4.67
C SER A 45 -12.16 11.92 -5.30
N TYR A 46 -12.34 11.38 -6.51
CA TYR A 46 -13.65 11.30 -7.15
C TYR A 46 -14.63 10.49 -6.31
N ILE A 47 -14.24 9.29 -5.86
CA ILE A 47 -15.11 8.43 -5.06
C ILE A 47 -15.45 9.08 -3.72
N LEU A 48 -14.48 9.73 -3.07
CA LEU A 48 -14.68 10.45 -1.83
C LEU A 48 -15.73 11.56 -1.97
N ARG A 49 -15.66 12.33 -3.07
CA ARG A 49 -16.60 13.43 -3.34
C ARG A 49 -18.00 12.94 -3.74
N THR A 50 -18.09 11.84 -4.46
CA THR A 50 -19.37 11.33 -5.00
C THR A 50 -20.08 10.37 -4.05
N TYR A 51 -19.34 9.50 -3.35
CA TYR A 51 -19.90 8.40 -2.57
C TYR A 51 -19.46 8.41 -1.09
N GLY A 52 -18.56 9.32 -0.70
CA GLY A 52 -18.07 9.45 0.67
C GLY A 52 -16.88 8.56 1.02
N LYS A 53 -16.50 8.59 2.31
CA LYS A 53 -15.28 7.93 2.81
C LYS A 53 -15.33 6.40 2.75
N LEU A 54 -16.47 5.81 3.12
CA LEU A 54 -16.57 4.36 3.28
C LEU A 54 -16.35 3.62 1.95
N PRO A 55 -17.00 4.00 0.83
CA PRO A 55 -16.73 3.39 -0.47
C PRO A 55 -15.29 3.61 -0.98
N MET A 56 -14.68 4.76 -0.68
CA MET A 56 -13.28 5.03 -1.02
C MET A 56 -12.33 4.03 -0.34
N TYR A 57 -12.50 3.81 0.97
CA TYR A 57 -11.69 2.85 1.71
C TYR A 57 -11.98 1.40 1.29
N SER A 58 -13.24 1.05 1.01
CA SER A 58 -13.60 -0.27 0.48
C SER A 58 -12.91 -0.56 -0.84
N LEU A 59 -12.83 0.41 -1.75
CA LEU A 59 -12.12 0.24 -3.01
C LEU A 59 -10.62 0.03 -2.77
N ARG A 60 -9.97 0.86 -1.93
CA ARG A 60 -8.54 0.69 -1.60
C ARG A 60 -8.26 -0.71 -1.05
N PHE A 61 -9.12 -1.18 -0.15
CA PHE A 61 -9.00 -2.52 0.41
C PHE A 61 -9.18 -3.61 -0.66
N ALA A 62 -10.20 -3.51 -1.52
CA ALA A 62 -10.46 -4.45 -2.59
C ALA A 62 -9.29 -4.54 -3.57
N VAL A 63 -8.70 -3.39 -3.95
CA VAL A 63 -7.52 -3.33 -4.82
C VAL A 63 -6.32 -4.01 -4.13
N GLY A 64 -6.08 -3.72 -2.85
CA GLY A 64 -5.01 -4.34 -2.08
C GLY A 64 -5.13 -5.87 -2.01
N VAL A 65 -6.35 -6.38 -1.74
CA VAL A 65 -6.64 -7.82 -1.71
C VAL A 65 -6.44 -8.44 -3.09
N PHE A 66 -6.95 -7.80 -4.15
CA PHE A 66 -6.78 -8.28 -5.52
C PHE A 66 -5.30 -8.41 -5.91
N VAL A 67 -4.48 -7.41 -5.59
CA VAL A 67 -3.03 -7.44 -5.82
C VAL A 67 -2.38 -8.55 -5.01
N LEU A 68 -2.71 -8.69 -3.72
CA LEU A 68 -2.14 -9.74 -2.86
C LEU A 68 -2.46 -11.15 -3.40
N VAL A 69 -3.71 -11.41 -3.75
CA VAL A 69 -4.12 -12.71 -4.32
C VAL A 69 -3.39 -12.97 -5.64
N THR A 70 -3.27 -11.96 -6.49
CA THR A 70 -2.54 -12.06 -7.77
C THR A 70 -1.08 -12.38 -7.54
N VAL A 71 -0.42 -11.69 -6.61
CA VAL A 71 0.98 -11.94 -6.23
C VAL A 71 1.15 -13.37 -5.70
N ILE A 72 0.27 -13.85 -4.82
CA ILE A 72 0.34 -15.21 -4.27
C ILE A 72 0.23 -16.23 -5.41
N LYS A 73 -0.79 -16.12 -6.27
CA LYS A 73 -1.00 -17.01 -7.41
C LYS A 73 0.19 -16.98 -8.38
N LEU A 74 0.67 -15.78 -8.73
CA LEU A 74 1.76 -15.62 -9.68
C LEU A 74 3.08 -16.11 -9.10
N SER A 75 3.27 -16.00 -7.78
CA SER A 75 4.49 -16.45 -7.10
C SER A 75 4.70 -17.96 -7.13
N ALA A 76 3.62 -18.74 -7.31
CA ALA A 76 3.70 -20.19 -7.49
C ALA A 76 4.44 -20.55 -8.78
N ARG A 77 4.27 -19.76 -9.85
CA ARG A 77 4.91 -19.98 -11.16
C ARG A 77 6.16 -19.12 -11.36
N TYR A 78 6.19 -17.93 -10.77
CA TYR A 78 7.24 -16.93 -10.95
C TYR A 78 7.72 -16.39 -9.59
N PRO A 79 8.70 -17.04 -8.94
CA PRO A 79 9.17 -16.63 -7.62
C PRO A 79 9.84 -15.24 -7.62
N ARG A 80 10.21 -14.70 -8.80
CA ARG A 80 10.78 -13.35 -8.96
C ARG A 80 9.77 -12.22 -8.70
N VAL A 81 8.46 -12.49 -8.67
CA VAL A 81 7.41 -11.50 -8.38
C VAL A 81 7.65 -10.81 -7.04
N TRP A 82 8.21 -11.52 -6.05
CA TRP A 82 8.56 -10.95 -4.76
C TRP A 82 9.64 -9.85 -4.82
N ARG A 83 10.49 -9.84 -5.86
CA ARG A 83 11.41 -8.72 -6.10
C ARG A 83 10.64 -7.49 -6.55
N SER A 84 9.68 -7.66 -7.47
CA SER A 84 8.80 -6.57 -7.91
C SER A 84 8.00 -6.01 -6.73
N VAL A 85 7.45 -6.87 -5.87
CA VAL A 85 6.77 -6.44 -4.62
C VAL A 85 7.71 -5.62 -3.75
N SER A 86 8.96 -6.04 -3.59
CA SER A 86 9.94 -5.28 -2.82
C SER A 86 10.25 -3.91 -3.43
N ILE A 87 10.33 -3.80 -4.76
CA ILE A 87 10.53 -2.52 -5.45
C ILE A 87 9.29 -1.63 -5.30
N SER A 88 8.08 -2.19 -5.45
CA SER A 88 6.82 -1.49 -5.21
C SER A 88 6.73 -0.98 -3.77
N ASN A 89 7.20 -1.74 -2.78
CA ASN A 89 7.25 -1.28 -1.38
C ASN A 89 8.20 -0.08 -1.21
N TRP A 90 9.34 -0.03 -1.91
CA TRP A 90 10.21 1.15 -1.87
C TRP A 90 9.53 2.39 -2.45
N LEU A 91 8.82 2.24 -3.58
CA LEU A 91 8.05 3.34 -4.16
C LEU A 91 6.92 3.79 -3.22
N ALA A 92 6.18 2.86 -2.62
CA ALA A 92 5.15 3.18 -1.64
C ALA A 92 5.72 3.85 -0.38
N ALA A 93 6.91 3.44 0.08
CA ALA A 93 7.59 4.09 1.20
C ALA A 93 7.93 5.56 0.90
N ILE A 94 8.36 5.87 -0.33
CA ILE A 94 8.60 7.26 -0.75
C ILE A 94 7.30 8.06 -0.68
N VAL A 95 6.20 7.53 -1.25
CA VAL A 95 4.91 8.22 -1.25
C VAL A 95 4.38 8.45 0.16
N VAL A 96 4.40 7.43 1.03
CA VAL A 96 3.97 7.55 2.43
C VAL A 96 4.84 8.57 3.18
N SER A 97 6.14 8.58 2.93
CA SER A 97 7.05 9.57 3.54
C SER A 97 6.76 10.99 3.04
N MET A 98 6.44 11.16 1.76
CA MET A 98 6.02 12.46 1.23
C MET A 98 4.71 12.94 1.86
N ASN A 99 3.73 12.05 2.03
CA ASN A 99 2.48 12.38 2.73
C ASN A 99 2.73 12.81 4.18
N LEU A 100 3.64 12.13 4.88
CA LEU A 100 4.06 12.49 6.24
C LEU A 100 4.76 13.85 6.29
N LEU A 101 5.69 14.11 5.37
CA LEU A 101 6.36 15.42 5.28
C LEU A 101 5.37 16.54 5.00
N GLN A 102 4.41 16.31 4.09
CA GLN A 102 3.35 17.27 3.82
C GLN A 102 2.51 17.55 5.07
N LEU A 103 2.17 16.52 5.85
CA LEU A 103 1.43 16.69 7.11
C LEU A 103 2.23 17.47 8.16
N LEU A 104 3.55 17.34 8.20
CA LEU A 104 4.41 18.04 9.17
C LEU A 104 4.69 19.50 8.80
N LEU A 105 4.57 19.85 7.52
CA LEU A 105 4.86 21.20 7.00
C LEU A 105 3.60 22.07 6.85
N VAL A 106 2.43 21.52 7.12
CA VAL A 106 1.12 22.19 7.14
C VAL A 106 0.74 22.54 8.57
#